data_AF-A0A2A5MAH4-F1
#
_entry.id   AF-A0A2A5MAH4-F1
#
_cell.length_a   1.000
_cell.length_b   1.000
_cell.length_c   1.000
_cell.angle_alpha   90.00
_cell.angle_beta   90.00
_cell.angle_gamma   90.00
#
_symmetry.space_group_name_H-M   'P 1'
#
loop_
_entity.id
_entity.type
_entity.pdbx_description
1 polymer ?
#
loop_
_entity_poly.entity_id
_entity_poly.type
_entity_poly.pdbx_seq_one_letter_code
_entity_poly.pdbx_strand_id
1 'polypeptide(L)'
;KPIKLIEFNADTPTALFESAILQWALLKQNGMDESAQFNSIYESLMDNFKRLITLDESVEEFEEHYQGWKILFSSVAGSKEEEITTKLLSHIANEAGFQTNFSFVDEVEFSEEGIFKEGENYEYWFKLIPWEDIAIEEGEL
;
A
#
# COMPACT_ATOMS: atom_id res chain seq x y z
N LYS A 1 12.39 -27.15 -16.36
CA LYS A 1 13.37 -27.03 -15.25
C LYS A 1 12.58 -26.84 -13.95
N PRO A 2 13.05 -27.29 -12.78
CA PRO A 2 12.37 -27.00 -11.52
C PRO A 2 12.42 -25.51 -11.20
N ILE A 3 11.37 -25.00 -10.55
CA ILE A 3 11.30 -23.63 -10.03
C ILE A 3 12.26 -23.52 -8.83
N LYS A 4 12.98 -22.40 -8.71
CA LYS A 4 13.88 -22.10 -7.59
C LYS A 4 13.61 -20.68 -7.10
N LEU A 5 13.45 -20.52 -5.79
CA LEU A 5 13.37 -19.21 -5.12
C LEU A 5 14.79 -18.73 -4.82
N ILE A 6 15.12 -17.51 -5.23
CA ILE A 6 16.44 -16.90 -4.99
C ILE A 6 16.37 -15.97 -3.78
N GLU A 7 15.33 -15.14 -3.71
CA GLU A 7 15.09 -14.18 -2.64
C GLU A 7 13.58 -13.92 -2.48
N PHE A 8 13.20 -13.31 -1.36
CA PHE A 8 11.83 -12.88 -1.08
C PHE A 8 11.86 -11.43 -0.55
N ASN A 9 11.66 -10.47 -1.44
CA ASN A 9 11.63 -9.05 -1.12
C ASN A 9 10.26 -8.70 -0.52
N ALA A 10 10.18 -8.71 0.82
CA ALA A 10 8.92 -8.50 1.55
C ALA A 10 8.72 -7.06 2.06
N ASP A 11 9.77 -6.23 2.04
CA ASP A 11 9.75 -4.90 2.66
C ASP A 11 9.23 -3.80 1.72
N THR A 12 9.60 -3.85 0.44
CA THR A 12 9.17 -2.86 -0.55
C THR A 12 8.52 -3.52 -1.77
N PRO A 13 7.29 -3.13 -2.14
CA PRO A 13 6.57 -3.70 -3.28
C PRO A 13 7.04 -3.06 -4.60
N THR A 14 8.32 -3.22 -4.92
CA THR A 14 8.91 -2.71 -6.18
C THR A 14 8.16 -3.31 -7.38
N ALA A 15 7.94 -2.51 -8.43
CA ALA A 15 7.20 -2.88 -9.64
C ALA A 15 5.71 -3.26 -9.45
N LEU A 16 5.12 -2.90 -8.30
CA LEU A 16 3.71 -3.20 -8.02
C LEU A 16 2.77 -2.47 -8.99
N PHE A 17 3.00 -1.18 -9.23
CA PHE A 17 2.17 -0.40 -10.16
C PHE A 17 2.20 -1.00 -11.57
N GLU A 18 3.38 -1.38 -12.03
CA GLU A 18 3.61 -1.99 -13.33
C GLU A 18 2.84 -3.31 -13.46
N SER A 19 2.93 -4.16 -12.45
CA SER A 19 2.36 -5.50 -12.45
C SER A 19 0.84 -5.47 -12.27
N ALA A 20 0.33 -4.62 -11.39
CA ALA A 20 -1.10 -4.52 -11.08
C ALA A 20 -1.88 -3.79 -12.18
N ILE A 21 -1.33 -2.71 -12.75
CA ILE A 21 -2.08 -1.80 -13.62
C ILE A 21 -1.48 -1.69 -15.03
N LEU A 22 -0.19 -1.32 -15.13
CA LEU A 22 0.38 -0.91 -16.42
C LEU A 22 0.40 -2.04 -17.46
N GLN A 23 0.78 -3.25 -17.05
CA GLN A 23 0.82 -4.42 -17.92
C GLN A 23 -0.58 -4.75 -18.49
N TRP A 24 -1.61 -4.71 -17.65
CA TRP A 24 -3.00 -4.91 -18.07
C TRP A 24 -3.46 -3.78 -19.01
N ALA A 25 -3.14 -2.53 -18.69
CA ALA A 25 -3.48 -1.39 -19.54
C ALA A 25 -2.84 -1.49 -20.94
N LEU A 26 -1.58 -1.93 -21.02
CA LEU A 26 -0.91 -2.20 -22.29
C LEU A 26 -1.58 -3.35 -23.07
N LEU A 27 -1.92 -4.45 -22.40
CA LEU A 27 -2.65 -5.57 -23.00
C LEU A 27 -3.96 -5.08 -23.63
N LYS A 28 -4.74 -4.31 -22.86
CA LYS A 28 -6.01 -3.70 -23.31
C LYS A 28 -5.83 -2.76 -24.49
N GLN A 29 -4.86 -1.86 -24.42
CA GLN A 29 -4.57 -0.91 -25.49
C GLN A 29 -4.20 -1.61 -26.81
N ASN A 30 -3.59 -2.79 -26.73
CA ASN A 30 -3.22 -3.59 -27.90
C ASN A 30 -4.32 -4.57 -28.36
N GLY A 31 -5.51 -4.53 -27.74
CA GLY A 31 -6.63 -5.41 -28.10
C GLY A 31 -6.36 -6.90 -27.85
N MET A 32 -5.46 -7.21 -26.92
CA MET A 32 -5.11 -8.58 -26.56
C MET A 32 -6.16 -9.18 -25.62
N ASP A 33 -6.20 -10.51 -25.57
CA ASP A 33 -7.08 -11.26 -24.67
C ASP A 33 -6.58 -11.16 -23.22
N GLU A 34 -7.42 -10.68 -22.31
CA GLU A 34 -7.08 -10.53 -20.89
C GLU A 34 -6.74 -11.85 -20.22
N SER A 35 -7.33 -12.95 -20.67
CA SER A 35 -7.04 -14.29 -20.13
C SER A 35 -5.58 -14.71 -20.38
N ALA A 36 -4.85 -14.02 -21.26
CA ALA A 36 -3.42 -14.20 -21.47
C ALA A 36 -2.57 -13.69 -20.30
N GLN A 37 -3.13 -12.87 -19.40
CA GLN A 37 -2.47 -12.40 -18.19
C GLN A 37 -3.27 -12.82 -16.96
N PHE A 38 -2.68 -13.67 -16.12
CA PHE A 38 -3.21 -13.90 -14.78
C PHE A 38 -2.82 -12.72 -13.89
N ASN A 39 -3.75 -11.79 -13.64
CA ASN A 39 -3.55 -10.64 -12.77
C ASN A 39 -4.75 -10.50 -11.82
N SER A 40 -4.53 -10.81 -10.54
CA SER A 40 -5.49 -10.63 -9.45
C SER A 40 -4.93 -9.73 -8.35
N ILE A 41 -3.84 -9.00 -8.64
CA ILE A 41 -3.06 -8.28 -7.62
C ILE A 41 -3.93 -7.20 -6.97
N TYR A 42 -4.68 -6.45 -7.77
CA TYR A 42 -5.52 -5.36 -7.31
C TYR A 42 -6.60 -5.86 -6.34
N GLU A 43 -7.35 -6.88 -6.76
CA GLU A 43 -8.42 -7.49 -5.97
C GLU A 43 -7.86 -8.15 -4.70
N SER A 44 -6.71 -8.81 -4.81
CA SER A 44 -6.06 -9.45 -3.65
C SER A 44 -5.57 -8.43 -2.62
N LEU A 45 -5.08 -7.26 -3.07
CA LEU A 45 -4.70 -6.17 -2.18
C LEU A 45 -5.93 -5.55 -1.50
N MET A 46 -7.02 -5.34 -2.25
CA MET A 46 -8.27 -4.84 -1.70
C MET A 46 -8.80 -5.77 -0.58
N ASP A 47 -8.82 -7.07 -0.83
CA ASP A 47 -9.21 -8.05 0.19
C ASP A 47 -8.25 -8.04 1.38
N ASN A 48 -6.94 -7.95 1.15
CA ASN A 48 -5.96 -7.87 2.24
C ASN A 48 -6.15 -6.64 3.12
N PHE A 49 -6.53 -5.47 2.58
CA PHE A 49 -6.88 -4.32 3.41
C PHE A 49 -8.09 -4.63 4.31
N LYS A 50 -9.12 -5.29 3.79
CA LYS A 50 -10.28 -5.70 4.61
C LYS A 50 -9.88 -6.69 5.69
N ARG A 51 -8.94 -7.59 5.42
CA ARG A 51 -8.40 -8.55 6.39
C ARG A 51 -7.65 -7.89 7.56
N LEU A 52 -7.15 -6.66 7.40
CA LEU A 52 -6.59 -5.91 8.53
C LEU A 52 -7.65 -5.65 9.62
N ILE A 53 -8.93 -5.62 9.24
CA ILE A 53 -10.07 -5.38 10.14
C ILE A 53 -10.68 -6.70 10.61
N THR A 54 -10.92 -7.63 9.69
CA THR A 54 -11.57 -8.91 10.03
C THR A 54 -10.65 -9.85 10.80
N LEU A 55 -9.33 -9.74 10.60
CA LEU A 55 -8.32 -10.64 11.17
C LEU A 55 -8.55 -12.13 10.84
N ASP A 56 -9.22 -12.41 9.72
CA ASP A 56 -9.54 -13.75 9.19
C ASP A 56 -9.28 -13.80 7.67
N GLU A 57 -9.31 -14.98 7.06
CA GLU A 57 -9.26 -15.16 5.61
C GLU A 57 -10.49 -14.54 4.91
N SER A 58 -11.66 -14.59 5.57
CA SER A 58 -12.90 -13.99 5.09
C SER A 58 -12.91 -12.47 5.28
N VAL A 59 -13.50 -11.78 4.30
CA VAL A 59 -13.70 -10.32 4.31
C VAL A 59 -15.16 -9.92 4.52
N GLU A 60 -16.06 -10.89 4.72
CA GLU A 60 -17.51 -10.66 4.79
C GLU A 60 -17.92 -9.79 5.98
N GLU A 61 -17.23 -9.94 7.11
CA GLU A 61 -17.52 -9.20 8.35
C GLU A 61 -16.85 -7.80 8.38
N PHE A 62 -16.23 -7.35 7.28
CA PHE A 62 -15.53 -6.07 7.25
C PHE A 62 -16.44 -4.90 7.66
N GLU A 63 -17.63 -4.80 7.07
CA GLU A 63 -18.58 -3.71 7.37
C GLU A 63 -19.12 -3.75 8.81
N GLU A 64 -19.13 -4.93 9.44
CA GLU A 64 -19.58 -5.10 10.83
C GLU A 64 -18.50 -4.64 11.83
N HIS A 65 -17.23 -4.89 11.51
CA HIS A 65 -16.11 -4.59 12.39
C HIS A 65 -15.46 -3.22 12.12
N TYR A 66 -15.60 -2.68 10.91
CA TYR A 66 -14.92 -1.44 10.52
C TYR A 66 -15.53 -0.21 11.21
N GLN A 67 -14.68 0.54 11.91
CA GLN A 67 -15.09 1.68 12.74
C GLN A 67 -14.74 3.04 12.11
N GLY A 68 -14.50 3.09 10.79
CA GLY A 68 -14.09 4.32 10.11
C GLY A 68 -12.62 4.68 10.31
N TRP A 69 -11.75 3.70 10.59
CA TRP A 69 -10.32 3.91 10.79
C TRP A 69 -9.63 4.48 9.55
N LYS A 70 -8.70 5.39 9.78
CA LYS A 70 -7.95 6.11 8.77
C LYS A 70 -6.55 5.53 8.60
N ILE A 71 -6.09 5.51 7.36
CA ILE A 71 -4.72 5.11 7.01
C ILE A 71 -3.99 6.30 6.39
N LEU A 72 -2.87 6.70 6.96
CA LEU A 72 -1.94 7.63 6.33
C LEU A 72 -0.93 6.83 5.50
N PHE A 73 -0.80 7.15 4.21
CA PHE A 73 0.19 6.55 3.32
C PHE A 73 1.34 7.52 3.09
N SER A 74 2.57 7.04 3.20
CA SER A 74 3.76 7.89 3.07
C SER A 74 4.86 7.27 2.24
N SER A 75 5.55 8.12 1.47
CA SER A 75 6.78 7.79 0.75
C SER A 75 7.80 8.93 0.88
N VAL A 76 9.03 8.69 0.48
CA VAL A 76 10.07 9.73 0.43
C VAL A 76 9.76 10.70 -0.72
N ALA A 77 10.00 11.99 -0.50
CA ALA A 77 9.86 13.01 -1.54
C ALA A 77 10.94 12.85 -2.62
N GLY A 78 10.57 13.14 -3.87
CA GLY A 78 11.51 13.11 -5.01
C GLY A 78 11.63 11.77 -5.73
N SER A 79 11.09 10.68 -5.16
CA SER A 79 10.97 9.38 -5.84
C SER A 79 9.57 9.22 -6.45
N LYS A 80 9.44 9.49 -7.76
CA LYS A 80 8.15 9.38 -8.46
C LYS A 80 7.58 7.97 -8.48
N GLU A 81 8.44 6.95 -8.56
CA GLU A 81 8.04 5.55 -8.59
C GLU A 81 7.40 5.12 -7.26
N GLU A 82 8.02 5.50 -6.15
CA GLU A 82 7.50 5.25 -4.80
C GLU A 82 6.22 6.04 -4.53
N GLU A 83 6.16 7.31 -4.97
CA GLU A 83 4.97 8.13 -4.84
C GLU A 83 3.78 7.49 -5.58
N ILE A 84 3.98 7.03 -6.81
CA ILE A 84 2.94 6.35 -7.60
C ILE A 84 2.51 5.04 -6.93
N THR A 85 3.48 4.24 -6.46
CA THR A 85 3.19 2.96 -5.79
C THR A 85 2.40 3.17 -4.51
N THR A 86 2.80 4.15 -3.70
CA THR A 86 2.14 4.49 -2.44
C THR A 86 0.74 5.05 -2.67
N LYS A 87 0.56 5.91 -3.68
CA LYS A 87 -0.76 6.42 -4.07
C LYS A 87 -1.67 5.33 -4.63
N LEU A 88 -1.14 4.36 -5.37
CA LEU A 88 -1.90 3.18 -5.80
C LEU A 88 -2.42 2.40 -4.59
N LEU A 89 -1.57 2.12 -3.60
CA LEU A 89 -1.97 1.42 -2.38
C LEU A 89 -3.02 2.21 -1.59
N SER A 90 -2.85 3.53 -1.45
CA SER A 90 -3.84 4.42 -0.83
C SER A 90 -5.18 4.35 -1.56
N HIS A 91 -5.16 4.33 -2.89
CA HIS A 91 -6.37 4.23 -3.69
C HIS A 91 -7.09 2.89 -3.49
N ILE A 92 -6.34 1.78 -3.51
CA ILE A 92 -6.91 0.44 -3.29
C ILE A 92 -7.51 0.33 -1.87
N ALA A 93 -6.83 0.85 -0.85
CA ALA A 93 -7.36 0.88 0.51
C ALA A 93 -8.64 1.72 0.60
N ASN A 94 -8.70 2.85 -0.13
CA ASN A 94 -9.92 3.65 -0.19
C ASN A 94 -11.09 2.90 -0.84
N GLU A 95 -10.84 2.19 -1.95
CA GLU A 95 -11.86 1.33 -2.58
C GLU A 95 -12.26 0.14 -1.70
N ALA A 96 -11.37 -0.33 -0.83
CA ALA A 96 -11.67 -1.35 0.16
C ALA A 96 -12.61 -0.85 1.28
N GLY A 97 -12.83 0.46 1.41
CA GLY A 97 -13.70 1.10 2.40
C GLY A 97 -12.99 2.02 3.40
N PHE A 98 -11.65 2.11 3.34
CA PHE A 98 -10.88 2.93 4.27
C PHE A 98 -10.97 4.42 3.94
N GLN A 99 -10.90 5.24 4.98
CA GLN A 99 -10.55 6.65 4.82
C GLN A 99 -9.02 6.74 4.71
N THR A 100 -8.50 7.39 3.67
CA THR A 100 -7.07 7.43 3.42
C THR A 100 -6.60 8.82 3.06
N ASN A 101 -5.34 9.12 3.37
CA ASN A 101 -4.66 10.32 2.91
C ASN A 101 -3.20 9.98 2.56
N PHE A 102 -2.53 10.90 1.86
CA PHE A 102 -1.13 10.80 1.51
C PHE A 102 -0.33 11.96 2.10
N SER A 103 0.88 11.66 2.58
CA SER A 103 1.86 12.68 2.98
C SER A 103 3.26 12.20 2.67
N PHE A 104 4.17 13.08 2.27
CA PHE A 104 5.59 12.74 2.32
C PHE A 104 6.01 12.52 3.77
N VAL A 105 6.97 11.62 3.98
CA VAL A 105 7.41 11.16 5.31
C VAL A 105 7.90 12.32 6.18
N ASP A 106 8.62 13.28 5.59
CA ASP A 106 9.15 14.47 6.25
C ASP A 106 8.07 15.50 6.63
N GLU A 107 6.84 15.32 6.15
CA GLU A 107 5.68 16.12 6.51
C GLU A 107 4.70 15.41 7.45
N VAL A 108 5.01 14.17 7.88
CA VAL A 108 4.21 13.43 8.86
C VAL A 108 4.49 13.96 10.26
N GLU A 109 3.43 14.24 11.00
CA GLU A 109 3.52 14.73 12.37
C GLU A 109 3.43 13.54 13.35
N PHE A 110 4.39 13.39 14.26
CA PHE A 110 4.39 12.35 15.29
C PHE A 110 4.22 12.98 16.68
N SER A 111 3.40 12.36 17.53
CA SER A 111 3.28 12.72 18.95
C SER A 111 3.06 11.47 19.81
N GLU A 112 3.01 11.64 21.14
CA GLU A 112 2.68 10.54 22.06
C GLU A 112 1.28 9.94 21.80
N GLU A 113 0.40 10.73 21.17
CA GLU A 113 -0.97 10.36 20.83
C GLU A 113 -1.11 9.66 19.47
N GLY A 114 -0.05 9.57 18.67
CA GLY A 114 -0.04 8.85 17.40
C GLY A 114 0.51 9.63 16.20
N ILE A 115 -0.12 9.44 15.04
CA ILE A 115 0.36 9.91 13.73
C ILE A 115 -0.65 10.89 13.16
N PHE A 116 -0.17 12.05 12.75
CA PHE A 116 -1.01 13.18 12.38
C PHE A 116 -0.63 13.76 11.02
N LYS A 117 -1.62 14.36 10.38
CA LYS A 117 -1.45 15.24 9.22
C LYS A 117 -2.48 16.35 9.30
N GLU A 118 -2.04 17.61 9.30
CA GLU A 118 -2.93 18.78 9.29
C GLU A 118 -3.95 18.79 10.46
N GLY A 119 -3.52 18.29 11.62
CA GLY A 119 -4.36 18.20 12.82
C GLY A 119 -5.34 17.02 12.87
N GLU A 120 -5.32 16.12 11.89
CA GLU A 120 -6.07 14.86 11.92
C GLU A 120 -5.19 13.69 12.38
N ASN A 121 -5.65 12.89 13.35
CA ASN A 121 -5.02 11.64 13.77
C ASN A 121 -5.36 10.50 12.78
N TYR A 122 -4.46 9.54 12.60
CA TYR A 122 -4.62 8.33 11.78
C TYR A 122 -4.28 7.09 12.60
N GLU A 123 -5.19 6.10 12.62
CA GLU A 123 -5.00 4.86 13.40
C GLU A 123 -3.96 3.92 12.79
N TYR A 124 -3.79 3.99 11.47
CA TYR A 124 -2.79 3.20 10.75
C TYR A 124 -1.86 4.09 9.94
N TRP A 125 -0.62 3.62 9.79
CA TRP A 125 0.37 4.25 8.94
C TRP A 125 1.04 3.22 8.05
N PHE A 126 0.98 3.47 6.76
CA PHE A 126 1.77 2.77 5.76
C PHE A 126 2.95 3.67 5.35
N LYS A 127 4.16 3.12 5.37
CA LYS A 127 5.36 3.79 4.91
C LYS A 127 6.03 2.98 3.80
N LEU A 128 6.42 3.65 2.73
CA LEU A 128 7.30 3.13 1.68
C LEU A 128 8.67 3.78 1.83
N ILE A 129 9.35 3.40 2.91
CA ILE A 129 10.72 3.78 3.28
C ILE A 129 11.27 2.60 4.08
N PRO A 130 12.47 2.08 3.75
CA PRO A 130 13.10 1.00 4.52
C PRO A 130 13.28 1.36 5.99
N TRP A 131 13.21 0.36 6.87
CA TRP A 131 13.48 0.59 8.30
C TRP A 131 14.93 0.96 8.56
N GLU A 132 15.85 0.46 7.74
CA GLU A 132 17.28 0.75 7.81
C GLU A 132 17.58 2.23 7.61
N ASP A 133 16.88 2.88 6.67
CA ASP A 133 17.08 4.30 6.37
C ASP A 133 16.64 5.17 7.57
N ILE A 134 15.50 4.85 8.20
CA ILE A 134 15.06 5.51 9.44
C ILE A 134 16.13 5.37 10.53
N ALA A 135 16.65 4.16 10.74
CA ALA A 135 17.62 3.90 11.80
C ALA A 135 18.98 4.60 11.57
N ILE A 136 19.37 4.81 10.32
CA ILE A 136 20.64 5.47 9.97
C ILE A 136 20.51 6.99 10.06
N GLU A 137 19.42 7.56 9.55
CA GLU A 137 19.24 9.01 9.50
C GLU A 137 18.84 9.59 10.87
N GLU A 138 18.10 8.84 11.68
CA GLU A 138 17.62 9.25 13.01
C GLU A 138 18.34 8.55 14.18
N GLY A 139 19.57 8.06 13.95
CA GLY A 139 20.32 7.26 14.94
C GLY A 139 20.68 7.98 16.26
N GLU A 140 20.38 9.29 16.38
CA GLU A 140 20.59 10.09 17.60
C GLU A 140 19.32 10.34 18.44
N LEU A 141 18.14 9.83 18.02
CA LEU A 141 16.89 9.88 18.80
C LEU A 141 16.86 8.87 19.96
#